data_AF-A0A3D0NNY8-F1
#
_entry.id   AF-A0A3D0NNY8-F1
#
_cell.length_a   1.000
_cell.length_b   1.000
_cell.length_c   1.000
_cell.angle_alpha   90.00
_cell.angle_beta   90.00
_cell.angle_gamma   90.00
#
_symmetry.space_group_name_H-M   'P 1'
#
loop_
_entity.id
_entity.type
_entity.pdbx_description
1 polymer ?
#
loop_
_entity_poly.entity_id
_entity_poly.type
_entity_poly.pdbx_seq_one_letter_code
_entity_poly.pdbx_strand_id
1 'polypeptide(L)'
;ATIWLELPSRPGLVGERGPDGKNYAALSDSLYSTAAPLDRRLLLEVLADLPVGAGVDTPGASRALIWRRPRWAARLQPEPVEHLLSESHALGLTGRGALSSPARALLTGDTDAAMSAMVTALPAPIDHFLIQADLTVVVPGPLKRELAEELAAVAIVESAGAAMVYRVSESSVRHGLDTGRTAGVIQEFFEKYSKTPVPQGLTYLIKDVARRHGQLRVGMAASFLRCDDPALLAQAVATASVAQLEVRMLAPTVAVAQSPIGELLAALRESGFAPAAEDSSGAIVDLRRRGTRVPVTLARRAPRPQPRPSRETLASVVAVLRRVDAAPLGNVRVDPAVAMALLAQAAVGGKDVLMGYVDAAGVATQRVVTPISVHGGHLMAFDPAQGRMREFAVHRVTSVLSADGG
;
A
#
# COMPACT_ATOMS: atom_id res chain seq x y z
N ALA A 1 -14.13 -4.11 1.36
CA ALA A 1 -14.27 -4.52 2.78
C ALA A 1 -13.03 -5.25 3.31
N THR A 2 -12.65 -6.39 2.76
CA THR A 2 -11.52 -7.22 3.24
C THR A 2 -10.19 -6.46 3.32
N ILE A 3 -9.85 -5.69 2.27
CA ILE A 3 -8.63 -4.88 2.25
C ILE A 3 -8.58 -3.91 3.44
N TRP A 4 -9.68 -3.23 3.76
CA TRP A 4 -9.76 -2.29 4.90
C TRP A 4 -9.66 -2.99 6.26
N LEU A 5 -10.31 -4.15 6.42
CA LEU A 5 -10.25 -4.95 7.64
C LEU A 5 -8.84 -5.47 7.96
N GLU A 6 -8.00 -5.59 6.94
CA GLU A 6 -6.63 -6.09 7.08
C GLU A 6 -5.56 -5.00 6.96
N LEU A 7 -5.95 -3.80 6.52
CA LEU A 7 -5.05 -2.67 6.33
C LEU A 7 -4.36 -2.30 7.65
N PRO A 8 -3.04 -2.41 7.79
CA PRO A 8 -2.37 -1.98 9.01
C PRO A 8 -2.32 -0.44 9.13
N SER A 9 -2.52 0.31 8.06
CA SER A 9 -2.53 1.77 8.10
C SER A 9 -3.82 2.34 8.70
N ARG A 10 -3.75 3.57 9.21
CA ARG A 10 -4.87 4.36 9.76
C ARG A 10 -5.21 5.58 8.88
N PRO A 11 -5.92 5.42 7.76
CA PRO A 11 -6.27 6.52 6.85
C PRO A 11 -6.95 7.72 7.52
N GLY A 12 -7.74 7.51 8.57
CA GLY A 12 -8.39 8.60 9.29
C GLY A 12 -7.46 9.66 9.87
N LEU A 13 -6.17 9.35 10.09
CA LEU A 13 -5.19 10.31 10.61
C LEU A 13 -4.62 11.23 9.51
N VAL A 14 -4.87 10.97 8.23
CA VAL A 14 -4.24 11.72 7.13
C VAL A 14 -4.63 13.20 7.23
N GLY A 15 -3.62 14.07 7.28
CA GLY A 15 -3.80 15.51 7.43
C GLY A 15 -3.83 15.99 8.89
N GLU A 16 -3.99 15.11 9.87
CA GLU A 16 -3.88 15.46 11.29
C GLU A 16 -2.42 15.64 11.71
N ARG A 17 -2.20 16.34 12.84
CA ARG A 17 -0.87 16.58 13.40
C ARG A 17 -0.47 15.47 14.36
N GLY A 18 0.68 14.86 14.10
CA GLY A 18 1.30 13.89 15.00
C GLY A 18 1.96 14.55 16.22
N PRO A 19 2.46 13.74 17.17
CA PRO A 19 3.15 14.22 18.38
C PRO A 19 4.42 15.04 18.09
N ASP A 20 5.02 14.87 16.91
CA ASP A 20 6.18 15.64 16.44
C ASP A 20 5.79 16.98 15.78
N GLY A 21 4.49 17.32 15.80
CA GLY A 21 3.93 18.54 15.22
C GLY A 21 3.80 18.51 13.70
N LYS A 22 4.16 17.41 13.03
CA LYS A 22 4.06 17.26 11.58
C LYS A 22 2.73 16.62 11.19
N ASN A 23 2.24 16.94 9.99
CA ASN A 23 1.05 16.30 9.47
C ASN A 23 1.34 14.85 9.06
N TYR A 24 0.41 13.94 9.33
CA TYR A 24 0.47 12.60 8.77
C TYR A 24 0.25 12.66 7.25
N ALA A 25 1.30 12.32 6.49
CA ALA A 25 1.22 12.25 5.03
C ALA A 25 0.54 10.95 4.58
N ALA A 26 -0.18 11.01 3.46
CA ALA A 26 -0.73 9.82 2.82
C ALA A 26 0.39 8.83 2.48
N LEU A 27 0.10 7.52 2.67
CA LEU A 27 1.03 6.41 2.41
C LEU A 27 2.34 6.44 3.22
N SER A 28 2.40 7.22 4.30
CA SER A 28 3.56 7.28 5.20
C SER A 28 3.57 6.14 6.22
N ASP A 29 4.77 5.76 6.67
CA ASP A 29 4.96 4.74 7.72
C ASP A 29 4.37 5.17 9.08
N SER A 30 4.26 6.48 9.32
CA SER A 30 3.63 7.02 10.54
C SER A 30 2.14 6.68 10.69
N LEU A 31 1.48 6.23 9.61
CA LEU A 31 0.10 5.74 9.66
C LEU A 31 0.00 4.26 10.07
N TYR A 32 1.12 3.54 10.12
CA TYR A 32 1.14 2.11 10.37
C TYR A 32 0.78 1.78 11.83
N SER A 33 -0.13 0.84 12.00
CA SER A 33 -0.56 0.33 13.29
C SER A 33 -0.92 -1.15 13.20
N THR A 34 -0.20 -1.98 13.94
CA THR A 34 -0.54 -3.41 14.07
C THR A 34 -1.90 -3.64 14.74
N ALA A 35 -2.43 -2.64 15.46
CA ALA A 35 -3.71 -2.69 16.13
C ALA A 35 -4.90 -2.34 15.23
N ALA A 36 -4.70 -1.59 14.15
CA ALA A 36 -5.81 -1.10 13.31
C ALA A 36 -6.71 -2.24 12.77
N PRO A 37 -6.18 -3.38 12.27
CA PRO A 37 -7.00 -4.52 11.86
C PRO A 37 -7.81 -5.17 12.99
N LEU A 38 -7.33 -5.08 14.23
CA LEU A 38 -8.00 -5.64 15.41
C LEU A 38 -9.13 -4.72 15.86
N ASP A 39 -8.86 -3.42 15.92
CA ASP A 39 -9.82 -2.42 16.38
C ASP A 39 -11.02 -2.32 15.41
N ARG A 40 -10.79 -2.45 14.09
CA ARG A 40 -11.87 -2.54 13.08
C ARG A 40 -12.76 -3.77 13.26
N ARG A 41 -12.17 -4.94 13.47
CA ARG A 41 -12.93 -6.18 13.74
C ARG A 41 -13.76 -6.04 15.01
N LEU A 42 -13.14 -5.53 16.07
CA LEU A 42 -13.83 -5.30 17.34
C LEU A 42 -15.01 -4.33 17.20
N LEU A 43 -14.85 -3.23 16.45
CA LEU A 43 -15.95 -2.32 16.14
C LEU A 43 -17.11 -3.04 15.45
N LEU A 44 -16.83 -3.77 14.38
CA LEU A 44 -17.88 -4.47 13.63
C LEU A 44 -18.56 -5.56 14.47
N GLU A 45 -17.81 -6.30 15.30
CA GLU A 45 -18.37 -7.29 16.25
C GLU A 45 -19.30 -6.63 17.27
N VAL A 46 -18.91 -5.48 17.83
CA VAL A 46 -19.77 -4.72 18.77
C VAL A 46 -21.07 -4.28 18.09
N LEU A 47 -20.99 -3.77 16.86
CA LEU A 47 -22.17 -3.35 16.11
C LEU A 47 -23.04 -4.54 15.67
N ALA A 48 -22.44 -5.70 15.43
CA ALA A 48 -23.18 -6.91 15.07
C ALA A 48 -24.05 -7.44 16.22
N ASP A 49 -23.65 -7.23 17.48
CA ASP A 49 -24.43 -7.62 18.66
C ASP A 49 -25.64 -6.72 18.93
N LEU A 50 -25.74 -5.58 18.23
CA LEU A 50 -26.94 -4.75 18.27
C LEU A 50 -28.06 -5.35 17.38
N PRO A 51 -29.34 -5.18 17.76
CA PRO A 51 -30.47 -5.55 16.91
C PRO A 51 -30.36 -4.96 15.49
N VAL A 52 -30.96 -5.63 14.52
CA VAL A 52 -30.97 -5.15 13.13
C VAL A 52 -31.57 -3.75 13.06
N GLY A 53 -30.86 -2.83 12.40
CA GLY A 53 -31.27 -1.42 12.28
C GLY A 53 -30.93 -0.53 13.48
N ALA A 54 -30.46 -1.09 14.60
CA ALA A 54 -29.99 -0.30 15.73
C ALA A 54 -28.58 0.26 15.44
N GLY A 55 -28.42 1.56 15.70
CA GLY A 55 -27.14 2.25 15.58
C GLY A 55 -26.63 2.77 16.92
N VAL A 56 -25.39 3.23 16.94
CA VAL A 56 -24.75 3.83 18.10
C VAL A 56 -24.02 5.12 17.68
N ASP A 57 -23.95 6.08 18.59
CA ASP A 57 -23.12 7.28 18.44
C ASP A 57 -21.65 6.99 18.79
N THR A 58 -20.74 7.89 18.42
CA THR A 58 -19.31 7.73 18.68
C THR A 58 -18.98 7.52 20.18
N PRO A 59 -19.51 8.31 21.14
CA PRO A 59 -19.24 8.08 22.55
C PRO A 59 -19.78 6.74 23.06
N GLY A 60 -20.96 6.31 22.61
CA GLY A 60 -21.54 5.02 22.95
C GLY A 60 -20.71 3.85 22.43
N ALA A 61 -20.26 3.93 21.18
CA ALA A 61 -19.37 2.94 20.57
C ALA A 61 -18.05 2.82 21.33
N SER A 62 -17.40 3.96 21.63
CA SER A 62 -16.16 4.00 22.41
C SER A 62 -16.33 3.34 23.77
N ARG A 63 -17.38 3.70 24.53
CA ARG A 63 -17.66 3.09 25.84
C ARG A 63 -17.88 1.58 25.75
N ALA A 64 -18.61 1.10 24.75
CA ALA A 64 -18.83 -0.33 24.54
C ALA A 64 -17.54 -1.07 24.17
N LEU A 65 -16.69 -0.48 23.32
CA LEU A 65 -15.39 -1.03 22.95
C LEU A 65 -14.43 -1.12 24.14
N ILE A 66 -14.34 -0.06 24.93
CA ILE A 66 -13.55 -0.01 26.16
C ILE A 66 -14.05 -1.07 27.15
N TRP A 67 -15.37 -1.21 27.31
CA TRP A 67 -15.94 -2.25 28.18
C TRP A 67 -15.53 -3.67 27.74
N ARG A 68 -15.55 -3.98 26.44
CA ARG A 68 -15.11 -5.30 25.92
C ARG A 68 -13.62 -5.54 26.03
N ARG A 69 -12.81 -4.47 25.98
CA ARG A 69 -11.35 -4.54 26.01
C ARG A 69 -10.78 -3.43 26.90
N PRO A 70 -10.90 -3.53 28.24
CA PRO A 70 -10.47 -2.46 29.15
C PRO A 70 -8.99 -2.13 29.04
N ARG A 71 -8.14 -3.12 28.73
CA ARG A 71 -6.70 -2.94 28.51
C ARG A 71 -6.36 -2.08 27.28
N TRP A 72 -7.31 -1.87 26.37
CA TRP A 72 -7.12 -1.08 25.15
C TRP A 72 -7.71 0.32 25.27
N ALA A 73 -8.15 0.74 26.47
CA ALA A 73 -8.89 1.98 26.69
C ALA A 73 -8.23 3.21 26.07
N ALA A 74 -6.91 3.37 26.19
CA ALA A 74 -6.18 4.52 25.68
C ALA A 74 -6.33 4.74 24.17
N ARG A 75 -6.48 3.66 23.36
CA ARG A 75 -6.62 3.76 21.90
C ARG A 75 -8.05 3.62 21.39
N LEU A 76 -9.00 3.29 22.26
CA LEU A 76 -10.43 3.13 21.96
C LEU A 76 -11.25 4.34 22.42
N GLN A 77 -10.60 5.49 22.62
CA GLN A 77 -11.24 6.76 22.96
C GLN A 77 -12.14 7.25 21.81
N PRO A 78 -13.04 8.22 22.05
CA PRO A 78 -14.03 8.67 21.07
C PRO A 78 -13.44 9.06 19.71
N GLU A 79 -12.37 9.86 19.67
CA GLU A 79 -11.74 10.33 18.41
C GLU A 79 -11.20 9.17 17.54
N PRO A 80 -10.36 8.23 18.03
CA PRO A 80 -9.99 7.05 17.26
C PRO A 80 -11.18 6.22 16.76
N VAL A 81 -12.25 6.12 17.55
CA VAL A 81 -13.46 5.38 17.18
C VAL A 81 -14.26 6.11 16.12
N GLU A 82 -14.28 7.43 16.12
CA GLU A 82 -14.87 8.26 15.07
C GLU A 82 -14.21 8.01 13.73
N HIS A 83 -12.88 7.88 13.70
CA HIS A 83 -12.15 7.50 12.48
C HIS A 83 -12.58 6.12 11.97
N LEU A 84 -12.71 5.13 12.86
CA LEU A 84 -13.16 3.79 12.47
C LEU A 84 -14.59 3.81 11.93
N LEU A 85 -15.49 4.56 12.56
CA LEU A 85 -16.88 4.73 12.11
C LEU A 85 -16.92 5.43 10.75
N SER A 86 -16.17 6.52 10.57
CA SER A 86 -16.07 7.27 9.32
C SER A 86 -15.51 6.43 8.18
N GLU A 87 -14.42 5.69 8.43
CA GLU A 87 -13.84 4.76 7.47
C GLU A 87 -14.83 3.65 7.08
N SER A 88 -15.52 3.07 8.08
CA SER A 88 -16.52 2.02 7.83
C SER A 88 -17.73 2.54 7.06
N HIS A 89 -18.12 3.80 7.30
CA HIS A 89 -19.22 4.47 6.61
C HIS A 89 -18.88 4.75 5.15
N ALA A 90 -17.68 5.27 4.89
CA ALA A 90 -17.18 5.52 3.53
C ALA A 90 -17.16 4.25 2.66
N LEU A 91 -16.98 3.08 3.29
CA LEU A 91 -17.00 1.77 2.62
C LEU A 91 -18.40 1.14 2.54
N GLY A 92 -19.44 1.79 3.06
CA GLY A 92 -20.81 1.26 3.10
C GLY A 92 -21.03 0.12 4.10
N LEU A 93 -20.08 -0.10 5.02
CA LEU A 93 -20.23 -1.12 6.07
C LEU A 93 -21.19 -0.65 7.17
N THR A 94 -21.23 0.65 7.42
CA THR A 94 -22.14 1.27 8.39
C THR A 94 -22.88 2.47 7.78
N GLY A 95 -24.06 2.76 8.32
CA GLY A 95 -24.85 3.94 7.96
C GLY A 95 -25.59 4.46 9.19
N ARG A 96 -25.45 5.75 9.49
CA ARG A 96 -26.05 6.38 10.69
C ARG A 96 -25.76 5.61 11.98
N GLY A 97 -24.53 5.11 12.13
CA GLY A 97 -24.10 4.34 13.30
C GLY A 97 -24.57 2.88 13.38
N ALA A 98 -25.38 2.41 12.42
CA ALA A 98 -25.84 1.03 12.34
C ALA A 98 -25.04 0.21 11.32
N LEU A 99 -24.89 -1.09 11.57
CA LEU A 99 -24.28 -2.02 10.63
C LEU A 99 -25.22 -2.27 9.43
N SER A 100 -24.70 -2.20 8.20
CA SER A 100 -25.51 -2.46 7.00
C SER A 100 -25.84 -3.95 6.85
N SER A 101 -26.98 -4.28 6.23
CA SER A 101 -27.37 -5.69 6.01
C SER A 101 -26.32 -6.50 5.24
N PRO A 102 -25.69 -5.97 4.17
CA PRO A 102 -24.58 -6.66 3.50
C PRO A 102 -23.37 -6.86 4.41
N ALA A 103 -23.02 -5.88 5.24
CA ALA A 103 -21.89 -6.01 6.17
C ALA A 103 -22.13 -7.07 7.24
N ARG A 104 -23.38 -7.21 7.72
CA ARG A 104 -23.76 -8.24 8.68
C ARG A 104 -23.59 -9.65 8.11
N ALA A 105 -24.05 -9.89 6.88
CA ALA A 105 -23.85 -11.17 6.19
C ALA A 105 -22.37 -11.44 5.91
N LEU A 106 -21.60 -10.41 5.57
CA LEU A 106 -20.16 -10.53 5.35
C LEU A 106 -19.40 -10.93 6.64
N LEU A 107 -19.81 -10.43 7.80
CA LEU A 107 -19.21 -10.79 9.09
C LEU A 107 -19.44 -12.25 9.47
N THR A 108 -20.55 -12.86 9.02
CA THR A 108 -20.82 -14.29 9.22
C THR A 108 -20.16 -15.17 8.16
N GLY A 109 -19.42 -14.58 7.21
CA GLY A 109 -18.74 -15.29 6.12
C GLY A 109 -19.65 -15.68 4.95
N ASP A 110 -20.91 -15.22 4.94
CA ASP A 110 -21.87 -15.54 3.89
C ASP A 110 -21.83 -14.48 2.78
N THR A 111 -21.01 -14.75 1.76
CA THR A 111 -20.80 -13.82 0.64
C THR A 111 -22.03 -13.73 -0.26
N ASP A 112 -22.77 -14.83 -0.43
CA ASP A 112 -23.96 -14.86 -1.28
C ASP A 112 -25.11 -14.08 -0.66
N ALA A 113 -25.33 -14.24 0.65
CA ALA A 113 -26.30 -13.42 1.39
C ALA A 113 -25.90 -11.94 1.40
N ALA A 114 -24.60 -11.62 1.50
CA ALA A 114 -24.12 -10.24 1.41
C ALA A 114 -24.42 -9.62 0.03
N MET A 115 -24.21 -10.37 -1.05
CA MET A 115 -24.54 -9.95 -2.41
C MET A 115 -26.04 -9.76 -2.60
N SER A 116 -26.87 -10.69 -2.13
CA SER A 116 -28.34 -10.57 -2.20
C SER A 116 -28.86 -9.35 -1.42
N ALA A 117 -28.32 -9.10 -0.23
CA ALA A 117 -28.64 -7.92 0.57
C ALA A 117 -28.22 -6.62 -0.14
N MET A 118 -27.08 -6.64 -0.85
CA MET A 118 -26.61 -5.49 -1.62
C MET A 118 -27.52 -5.19 -2.82
N VAL A 119 -27.90 -6.23 -3.57
CA VAL A 119 -28.85 -6.10 -4.70
C VAL A 119 -30.19 -5.55 -4.24
N THR A 120 -30.65 -5.95 -3.05
CA THR A 120 -31.90 -5.44 -2.47
C THR A 120 -31.80 -3.98 -2.05
N ALA A 121 -30.63 -3.54 -1.56
CA ALA A 121 -30.41 -2.20 -1.04
C ALA A 121 -30.13 -1.15 -2.13
N LEU A 122 -29.55 -1.56 -3.27
CA LEU A 122 -29.17 -0.67 -4.35
C LEU A 122 -30.31 -0.50 -5.37
N PRO A 123 -30.54 0.72 -5.89
CA PRO A 123 -31.48 0.91 -6.99
C PRO A 123 -30.99 0.20 -8.26
N ALA A 124 -31.93 -0.27 -9.08
CA ALA A 124 -31.63 -0.93 -10.34
C ALA A 124 -30.87 0.03 -11.29
N PRO A 125 -29.71 -0.38 -11.82
CA PRO A 125 -28.97 0.45 -12.77
C PRO A 125 -29.75 0.68 -14.06
N ILE A 126 -29.71 1.92 -14.55
CA ILE A 126 -30.32 2.32 -15.81
C ILE A 126 -29.30 2.30 -16.95
N ASP A 127 -29.77 2.18 -18.18
CA ASP A 127 -28.97 2.10 -19.38
C ASP A 127 -29.22 3.26 -20.34
N HIS A 128 -29.62 4.41 -19.82
CA HIS A 128 -29.91 5.57 -20.64
C HIS A 128 -29.72 6.88 -19.88
N PHE A 129 -29.65 7.97 -20.64
CA PHE A 129 -29.62 9.33 -20.14
C PHE A 129 -30.46 10.25 -21.03
N LEU A 130 -30.62 11.51 -20.62
CA LEU A 130 -31.34 12.54 -21.35
C LEU A 130 -30.38 13.65 -21.76
N ILE A 131 -30.38 14.04 -23.03
CA ILE A 131 -29.58 15.17 -23.52
C ILE A 131 -30.47 16.39 -23.70
N GLN A 132 -30.03 17.53 -23.19
CA GLN A 132 -30.66 18.84 -23.32
C GLN A 132 -29.96 19.70 -24.39
N ALA A 133 -30.66 20.74 -24.87
CA ALA A 133 -30.18 21.58 -25.98
C ALA A 133 -28.90 22.38 -25.66
N ASP A 134 -28.62 22.62 -24.38
CA ASP A 134 -27.43 23.31 -23.86
C ASP A 134 -26.23 22.38 -23.61
N LEU A 135 -26.29 21.16 -24.17
CA LEU A 135 -25.28 20.10 -24.05
C LEU A 135 -25.14 19.51 -22.64
N THR A 136 -26.18 19.68 -21.83
CA THR A 136 -26.31 19.04 -20.52
C THR A 136 -26.87 17.63 -20.67
N VAL A 137 -26.23 16.66 -20.02
CA VAL A 137 -26.67 15.26 -19.97
C VAL A 137 -27.16 14.96 -18.56
N VAL A 138 -28.45 14.65 -18.44
CA VAL A 138 -29.11 14.34 -17.18
C VAL A 138 -29.29 12.83 -17.06
N VAL A 139 -28.78 12.29 -15.97
CA VAL A 139 -28.77 10.86 -15.65
C VAL A 139 -29.71 10.64 -14.45
N PRO A 140 -30.92 10.10 -14.66
CA PRO A 140 -31.97 10.06 -13.62
C PRO A 140 -31.75 9.01 -12.52
N GLY A 141 -30.74 8.15 -12.66
CA GLY A 141 -30.41 7.09 -11.72
C GLY A 141 -29.01 6.52 -11.99
N PRO A 142 -28.51 5.57 -11.18
CA PRO A 142 -27.18 5.03 -11.39
C PRO A 142 -27.09 4.33 -12.75
N LEU A 143 -26.13 4.72 -13.59
CA LEU A 143 -25.91 4.06 -14.86
C LEU A 143 -25.31 2.67 -14.64
N LYS A 144 -25.57 1.75 -15.57
CA LYS A 144 -24.73 0.56 -15.75
C LYS A 144 -23.26 0.98 -15.82
N ARG A 145 -22.38 0.21 -15.20
CA ARG A 145 -20.98 0.61 -14.98
C ARG A 145 -20.26 0.98 -16.27
N GLU A 146 -20.46 0.16 -17.30
CA GLU A 146 -19.86 0.34 -18.62
C GLU A 146 -20.34 1.65 -19.26
N LEU A 147 -21.65 1.92 -19.21
CA LEU A 147 -22.24 3.16 -19.72
C LEU A 147 -21.74 4.40 -18.97
N ALA A 148 -21.57 4.30 -17.65
CA ALA A 148 -21.00 5.37 -16.83
C ALA A 148 -19.56 5.70 -17.24
N GLU A 149 -18.73 4.69 -17.50
CA GLU A 149 -17.35 4.85 -17.96
C GLU A 149 -17.28 5.47 -19.35
N GLU A 150 -18.14 5.03 -20.27
CA GLU A 150 -18.21 5.61 -21.61
C GLU A 150 -18.65 7.07 -21.58
N LEU A 151 -19.66 7.42 -20.76
CA LEU A 151 -20.11 8.79 -20.60
C LEU A 151 -19.02 9.68 -19.97
N ALA A 152 -18.32 9.18 -18.95
CA ALA A 152 -17.24 9.90 -18.27
C ALA A 152 -16.03 10.17 -19.18
N ALA A 153 -15.85 9.38 -20.25
CA ALA A 153 -14.79 9.62 -21.23
C ALA A 153 -15.08 10.83 -22.15
N VAL A 154 -16.34 11.24 -22.29
CA VAL A 154 -16.77 12.29 -23.25
C VAL A 154 -17.51 13.45 -22.60
N ALA A 155 -17.84 13.36 -21.31
CA ALA A 155 -18.57 14.37 -20.55
C ALA A 155 -18.03 14.49 -19.11
N ILE A 156 -18.14 15.67 -18.52
CA ILE A 156 -17.64 15.97 -17.17
C ILE A 156 -18.82 16.10 -16.21
N VAL A 157 -18.70 15.55 -15.00
CA VAL A 157 -19.72 15.71 -13.95
C VAL A 157 -19.76 17.18 -13.50
N GLU A 158 -20.89 17.83 -13.68
CA GLU A 158 -21.16 19.20 -13.21
C GLU A 158 -21.80 19.17 -11.82
N SER A 159 -22.72 18.23 -11.58
CA SER A 159 -23.39 18.06 -10.29
C SER A 159 -23.66 16.60 -9.97
N ALA A 160 -23.42 16.22 -8.72
CA ALA A 160 -23.72 14.91 -8.15
C ALA A 160 -24.89 15.05 -7.16
N GLY A 161 -26.12 15.04 -7.68
CA GLY A 161 -27.35 15.10 -6.89
C GLY A 161 -28.19 13.83 -7.02
N ALA A 162 -29.51 13.96 -6.81
CA ALA A 162 -30.46 12.87 -7.03
C ALA A 162 -30.47 12.38 -8.48
N ALA A 163 -30.19 13.27 -9.42
CA ALA A 163 -29.77 12.95 -10.78
C ALA A 163 -28.33 13.43 -10.96
N MET A 164 -27.51 12.62 -11.64
CA MET A 164 -26.18 13.07 -12.03
C MET A 164 -26.30 13.95 -13.27
N VAL A 165 -25.63 15.10 -13.24
CA VAL A 165 -25.63 16.05 -14.35
C VAL A 165 -24.22 16.11 -14.90
N TYR A 166 -24.09 15.83 -16.18
CA TYR A 166 -22.84 15.92 -16.92
C TYR A 166 -22.95 17.05 -17.95
N ARG A 167 -21.81 17.67 -18.26
CA ARG A 167 -21.69 18.66 -19.32
C ARG A 167 -20.77 18.15 -20.41
N VAL A 168 -21.25 18.22 -21.66
CA VAL A 168 -20.40 18.01 -22.83
C VAL A 168 -19.81 19.34 -23.26
N SER A 169 -18.49 19.36 -23.45
CA SER A 169 -17.71 20.53 -23.82
C SER A 169 -16.70 20.17 -24.90
N GLU A 170 -16.11 21.17 -25.54
CA GLU A 170 -15.01 20.96 -26.49
C GLU A 170 -13.85 20.16 -25.85
N SER A 171 -13.49 20.48 -24.60
CA SER A 171 -12.44 19.77 -23.86
C SER A 171 -12.78 18.31 -23.57
N SER A 172 -14.03 18.01 -23.19
CA SER A 172 -14.43 16.63 -22.88
C SER A 172 -14.52 15.78 -24.14
N VAL A 173 -15.01 16.34 -25.26
CA VAL A 173 -14.99 15.66 -26.57
C VAL A 173 -13.56 15.41 -27.03
N ARG A 174 -12.66 16.41 -26.91
CA ARG A 174 -11.23 16.25 -27.24
C ARG A 174 -10.60 15.13 -26.43
N HIS A 175 -10.85 15.08 -25.12
CA HIS A 175 -10.38 14.01 -24.25
C HIS A 175 -10.86 12.64 -24.76
N GLY A 176 -12.13 12.52 -25.14
CA GLY A 176 -12.67 11.31 -25.77
C GLY A 176 -11.88 10.90 -27.02
N LEU A 177 -11.54 11.83 -27.90
CA LEU A 177 -10.72 11.57 -29.09
C LEU A 177 -9.26 11.19 -28.74
N ASP A 178 -8.68 11.80 -27.70
CA ASP A 178 -7.33 11.46 -27.21
C ASP A 178 -7.24 10.01 -26.70
N THR A 179 -8.35 9.44 -26.21
CA THR A 179 -8.43 8.01 -25.85
C THR A 179 -8.55 7.07 -27.05
N GLY A 180 -8.50 7.59 -28.28
CA GLY A 180 -8.57 6.82 -29.52
C GLY A 180 -9.99 6.61 -30.07
N ARG A 181 -11.02 7.22 -29.47
CA ARG A 181 -12.39 7.15 -30.01
C ARG A 181 -12.51 8.02 -31.27
N THR A 182 -13.34 7.59 -32.22
CA THR A 182 -13.65 8.38 -33.41
C THR A 182 -14.90 9.23 -33.20
N ALA A 183 -15.06 10.30 -34.00
CA ALA A 183 -16.25 11.13 -34.00
C ALA A 183 -17.54 10.32 -34.21
N GLY A 184 -17.51 9.34 -35.12
CA GLY A 184 -18.63 8.45 -35.40
C GLY A 184 -19.03 7.63 -34.19
N VAL A 185 -18.06 7.01 -33.51
CA VAL A 185 -18.30 6.22 -32.30
C VAL A 185 -18.90 7.08 -31.17
N ILE A 186 -18.40 8.31 -31.00
CA ILE A 186 -18.95 9.23 -29.99
C ILE A 186 -20.39 9.62 -30.35
N GLN A 187 -20.69 9.87 -31.63
CA GLN A 187 -22.04 10.21 -32.07
C GLN A 187 -23.00 9.04 -31.89
N GLU A 188 -22.63 7.84 -32.34
CA GLU A 188 -23.42 6.61 -32.17
C GLU A 188 -23.68 6.31 -30.69
N PHE A 189 -22.73 6.59 -29.81
CA PHE A 189 -22.90 6.45 -28.37
C PHE A 189 -24.06 7.31 -27.84
N PHE A 190 -24.08 8.60 -28.17
CA PHE A 190 -25.16 9.49 -27.75
C PHE A 190 -26.50 9.12 -28.38
N GLU A 191 -26.52 8.70 -29.64
CA GLU A 191 -27.73 8.24 -30.33
C GLU A 191 -28.30 6.96 -29.72
N LYS A 192 -27.44 6.03 -29.30
CA LYS A 192 -27.84 4.73 -28.74
C LYS A 192 -28.42 4.83 -27.33
N TYR A 193 -27.80 5.64 -26.46
CA TYR A 193 -28.12 5.66 -25.04
C TYR A 193 -28.98 6.86 -24.61
N SER A 194 -29.19 7.86 -25.47
CA SER A 194 -30.10 8.96 -25.18
C SER A 194 -31.56 8.57 -25.36
N LYS A 195 -32.42 8.91 -24.40
CA LYS A 195 -33.88 8.83 -24.56
C LYS A 195 -34.49 10.04 -25.27
N THR A 196 -33.77 11.15 -25.34
CA THR A 196 -34.16 12.32 -26.14
C THR A 196 -33.40 12.34 -27.46
N PRO A 197 -33.96 12.96 -28.52
CA PRO A 197 -33.21 13.19 -29.76
C PRO A 197 -31.90 13.93 -29.47
N VAL A 198 -30.82 13.50 -30.11
CA VAL A 198 -29.51 14.15 -29.97
C VAL A 198 -29.59 15.58 -30.52
N PRO A 199 -29.28 16.62 -29.72
CA PRO A 199 -29.31 17.99 -30.21
C PRO A 199 -28.31 18.21 -31.34
N GLN A 200 -28.73 18.94 -32.37
CA GLN A 200 -27.88 19.26 -33.50
C GLN A 200 -26.57 19.97 -33.09
N GLY A 201 -26.60 20.77 -32.02
CA GLY A 201 -25.42 21.43 -31.46
C GLY A 201 -24.34 20.45 -30.97
N LEU A 202 -24.74 19.29 -30.43
CA LEU A 202 -23.81 18.25 -30.01
C LEU A 202 -23.10 17.62 -31.21
N THR A 203 -23.87 17.30 -32.25
CA THR A 203 -23.34 16.74 -33.51
C THR A 203 -22.33 17.70 -34.16
N TYR A 204 -22.63 19.00 -34.17
CA TYR A 204 -21.70 20.01 -34.69
C TYR A 204 -20.44 20.12 -33.85
N LEU A 205 -20.56 20.15 -32.52
CA LEU A 205 -19.42 20.20 -31.62
C LEU A 205 -18.49 19.01 -31.87
N ILE A 206 -19.02 17.78 -31.89
CA ILE A 206 -18.23 16.57 -32.12
C ILE A 206 -17.46 16.64 -33.44
N LYS A 207 -18.15 17.01 -34.52
CA LYS A 207 -17.53 17.11 -35.86
C LYS A 207 -16.44 18.18 -35.91
N ASP A 208 -16.66 19.34 -35.30
CA ASP A 208 -15.67 20.42 -35.35
C ASP A 208 -14.43 20.12 -34.49
N VAL A 209 -14.61 19.53 -33.29
CA VAL A 209 -13.46 19.08 -32.49
C VAL A 209 -12.69 17.99 -33.22
N ALA A 210 -13.37 17.01 -33.82
CA ALA A 210 -12.72 15.94 -34.57
C ALA A 210 -11.93 16.44 -35.78
N ARG A 211 -12.42 17.46 -36.48
CA ARG A 211 -11.69 18.10 -37.59
C ARG A 211 -10.42 18.79 -37.12
N ARG A 212 -10.43 19.39 -35.92
CA ARG A 212 -9.29 20.09 -35.32
C ARG A 212 -8.32 19.15 -34.59
N HIS A 213 -8.79 17.99 -34.16
CA HIS A 213 -8.01 16.96 -33.47
C HIS A 213 -6.99 16.33 -34.42
N GLY A 214 -5.75 16.14 -33.93
CA GLY A 214 -4.69 15.47 -34.69
C GLY A 214 -4.14 16.22 -35.91
N GLN A 215 -4.48 17.51 -36.10
CA GLN A 215 -3.88 18.36 -37.14
C GLN A 215 -2.40 18.60 -36.89
N LEU A 216 -2.03 18.82 -35.63
CA LEU A 216 -0.64 18.89 -35.19
C LEU A 216 -0.27 17.53 -34.59
N ARG A 217 0.83 16.95 -35.07
CA ARG A 217 1.34 15.66 -34.59
C ARG A 217 2.69 15.88 -33.95
N VAL A 218 2.81 15.46 -32.71
CA VAL A 218 4.08 15.45 -31.97
C VAL A 218 4.56 14.01 -31.90
N GLY A 219 5.83 13.79 -32.20
CA GLY A 219 6.49 12.51 -32.06
C GLY A 219 7.78 12.69 -31.29
N MET A 220 8.23 11.64 -30.60
CA MET A 220 9.59 11.61 -30.08
C MET A 220 10.57 11.40 -31.23
N ALA A 221 11.72 12.07 -31.14
CA ALA A 221 12.87 11.85 -31.99
C ALA A 221 14.12 11.98 -31.09
N ALA A 222 14.89 10.91 -30.96
CA ALA A 222 16.12 10.91 -30.17
C ALA A 222 17.28 11.57 -30.92
N SER A 223 17.24 11.53 -32.26
CA SER A 223 18.18 12.21 -33.13
C SER A 223 17.52 12.58 -34.47
N PHE A 224 18.13 13.52 -35.19
CA PHE A 224 17.70 13.95 -36.51
C PHE A 224 18.87 13.97 -37.48
N LEU A 225 18.57 13.87 -38.77
CA LEU A 225 19.49 14.07 -39.88
C LEU A 225 19.01 15.25 -40.69
N ARG A 226 19.91 16.20 -40.91
CA ARG A 226 19.69 17.33 -41.82
C ARG A 226 20.71 17.22 -42.95
N CYS A 227 20.24 17.33 -44.18
CA CYS A 227 21.11 17.34 -45.36
C CYS A 227 20.56 18.32 -46.37
N ASP A 228 21.42 19.17 -46.93
CA ASP A 228 21.02 20.15 -47.94
C ASP A 228 20.73 19.49 -49.30
N ASP A 229 21.24 18.27 -49.53
CA ASP A 229 20.96 17.44 -50.72
C ASP A 229 19.93 16.34 -50.40
N PRO A 230 18.69 16.44 -50.93
CA PRO A 230 17.66 15.42 -50.74
C PRO A 230 18.04 14.04 -51.27
N ALA A 231 18.85 13.95 -52.32
CA ALA A 231 19.27 12.68 -52.90
C ALA A 231 20.25 11.94 -51.97
N LEU A 232 21.20 12.67 -51.40
CA LEU A 232 22.14 12.13 -50.42
C LEU A 232 21.41 11.64 -49.16
N LEU A 233 20.42 12.39 -48.67
CA LEU A 233 19.62 11.96 -47.51
C LEU A 233 18.82 10.70 -47.82
N ALA A 234 18.16 10.63 -48.97
CA ALA A 234 17.42 9.44 -49.38
C ALA A 234 18.33 8.20 -49.50
N GLN A 235 19.54 8.37 -50.04
CA GLN A 235 20.55 7.31 -50.11
C GLN A 235 21.01 6.85 -48.72
N ALA A 236 21.27 7.80 -47.82
CA ALA A 236 21.68 7.49 -46.44
C ALA A 236 20.60 6.71 -45.67
N VAL A 237 19.33 7.14 -45.76
CA VAL A 237 18.20 6.48 -45.10
C VAL A 237 17.93 5.08 -45.67
N ALA A 238 18.17 4.86 -46.97
CA ALA A 238 17.98 3.56 -47.63
C ALA A 238 19.07 2.53 -47.32
N THR A 239 20.16 2.91 -46.66
CA THR A 239 21.28 2.00 -46.38
C THR A 239 20.91 1.00 -45.28
N ALA A 240 21.28 -0.28 -45.45
CA ALA A 240 20.83 -1.38 -44.58
C ALA A 240 21.15 -1.18 -43.08
N SER A 241 22.32 -0.64 -42.74
CA SER A 241 22.76 -0.30 -41.39
C SER A 241 21.91 0.80 -40.73
N VAL A 242 21.45 1.77 -41.52
CA VAL A 242 20.63 2.91 -41.08
C VAL A 242 19.14 2.52 -41.05
N ALA A 243 18.71 1.65 -41.96
CA ALA A 243 17.34 1.12 -42.01
C ALA A 243 16.95 0.37 -40.72
N GLN A 244 17.92 -0.25 -40.03
CA GLN A 244 17.71 -0.90 -38.73
C GLN A 244 17.43 0.08 -37.57
N LEU A 245 17.69 1.38 -37.76
CA LEU A 245 17.53 2.42 -36.73
C LEU A 245 16.17 3.17 -36.82
N GLU A 246 15.21 2.61 -37.56
CA GLU A 246 13.85 3.15 -37.77
C GLU A 246 13.85 4.62 -38.22
N VAL A 247 14.79 4.98 -39.11
CA VAL A 247 14.89 6.34 -39.62
C VAL A 247 13.71 6.67 -40.53
N ARG A 248 13.01 7.76 -40.22
CA ARG A 248 11.84 8.24 -40.94
C ARG A 248 12.06 9.63 -41.50
N MET A 249 11.78 9.80 -42.80
CA MET A 249 11.78 11.11 -43.45
C MET A 249 10.60 11.97 -42.95
N LEU A 250 10.88 13.20 -42.50
CA LEU A 250 9.87 14.22 -42.17
C LEU A 250 9.73 15.27 -43.27
N ALA A 251 10.83 15.57 -43.97
CA ALA A 251 10.89 16.48 -45.11
C ALA A 251 11.98 15.97 -46.09
N PRO A 252 12.03 16.48 -47.34
CA PRO A 252 13.06 16.07 -48.30
C PRO A 252 14.51 16.22 -47.80
N THR A 253 14.76 17.14 -46.86
CA THR A 253 16.07 17.46 -46.28
C THR A 253 16.19 17.10 -44.80
N VAL A 254 15.15 16.51 -44.19
CA VAL A 254 15.13 16.20 -42.75
C VAL A 254 14.55 14.81 -42.49
N ALA A 255 15.32 13.99 -41.77
CA ALA A 255 14.87 12.71 -41.23
C ALA A 255 15.03 12.68 -39.71
N VAL A 256 14.27 11.81 -39.04
CA VAL A 256 14.38 11.58 -37.59
C VAL A 256 14.55 10.10 -37.30
N ALA A 257 15.22 9.79 -36.20
CA ALA A 257 15.42 8.43 -35.71
C ALA A 257 15.07 8.34 -34.21
N GLN A 258 14.66 7.15 -33.78
CA GLN A 258 14.47 6.84 -32.36
C GLN A 258 15.77 6.42 -31.67
N SER A 259 16.82 6.14 -32.44
CA SER A 259 18.14 5.80 -31.91
C SER A 259 18.88 7.05 -31.38
N PRO A 260 19.69 6.90 -30.32
CA PRO A 260 20.56 7.97 -29.84
C PRO A 260 21.53 8.43 -30.94
N ILE A 261 21.86 9.72 -30.95
CA ILE A 261 22.76 10.34 -31.94
C ILE A 261 24.09 9.58 -32.14
N GLY A 262 24.63 8.95 -31.09
CA GLY A 262 25.87 8.18 -31.17
C GLY A 262 25.78 6.91 -32.02
N GLU A 263 24.65 6.19 -31.96
CA GLU A 263 24.42 4.98 -32.76
C GLU A 263 24.19 5.35 -34.23
N LEU A 264 23.40 6.40 -34.47
CA LEU A 264 23.14 6.90 -35.82
C LEU A 264 24.43 7.39 -36.53
N LEU A 265 25.30 8.09 -35.80
CA LEU A 265 26.61 8.51 -36.31
C LEU A 265 27.51 7.31 -36.64
N ALA A 266 27.49 6.27 -35.82
CA ALA A 266 28.28 5.07 -36.05
C ALA A 266 27.82 4.34 -37.32
N ALA A 267 26.51 4.09 -37.45
CA ALA A 267 25.93 3.40 -38.60
C ALA A 267 26.17 4.15 -39.93
N LEU A 268 26.06 5.48 -39.93
CA LEU A 268 26.35 6.29 -41.10
C LEU A 268 27.83 6.24 -41.50
N ARG A 269 28.74 6.26 -40.53
CA ARG A 269 30.19 6.14 -40.79
C ARG A 269 30.58 4.77 -41.32
N GLU A 270 30.02 3.70 -40.75
CA GLU A 270 30.20 2.33 -41.24
C GLU A 270 29.76 2.17 -42.70
N SER A 271 28.81 3.00 -43.12
CA SER A 271 28.26 3.02 -44.48
C SER A 271 29.01 3.94 -45.44
N GLY A 272 30.11 4.55 -45.01
CA GLY A 272 30.93 5.44 -45.84
C GLY A 272 30.43 6.89 -45.91
N PHE A 273 29.40 7.27 -45.15
CA PHE A 273 29.01 8.68 -45.03
C PHE A 273 29.90 9.41 -44.04
N ALA A 274 29.99 10.75 -44.19
CA ALA A 274 30.77 11.63 -43.31
C ALA A 274 29.87 12.56 -42.49
N PRO A 275 29.09 12.04 -41.52
CA PRO A 275 28.17 12.87 -40.75
C PRO A 275 28.89 13.70 -39.67
N ALA A 276 28.39 14.91 -39.44
CA ALA A 276 28.75 15.79 -38.34
C ALA A 276 27.61 15.83 -37.31
N ALA A 277 27.95 15.92 -36.03
CA ALA A 277 26.95 16.08 -34.98
C ALA A 277 26.64 17.57 -34.81
N GLU A 278 25.36 17.94 -34.73
CA GLU A 278 24.92 19.31 -34.44
C GLU A 278 24.36 19.38 -33.00
N ASP A 279 24.57 20.50 -32.31
CA ASP A 279 23.90 20.81 -31.05
C ASP A 279 22.54 21.51 -31.28
N SER A 280 21.85 21.92 -30.20
CA SER A 280 20.56 22.59 -30.30
C SER A 280 20.62 23.98 -30.95
N SER A 281 21.80 24.56 -31.15
CA SER A 281 22.02 25.81 -31.88
C SER A 281 22.36 25.60 -33.36
N GLY A 282 22.56 24.33 -33.78
CA GLY A 282 23.04 23.98 -35.11
C GLY A 282 24.56 24.04 -35.26
N ALA A 283 25.31 24.22 -34.16
CA ALA A 283 26.76 24.22 -34.20
C ALA A 283 27.30 22.78 -34.22
N ILE A 284 28.36 22.56 -34.99
CA ILE A 284 28.99 21.24 -35.09
C ILE A 284 29.76 20.93 -33.80
N VAL A 285 29.48 19.78 -33.18
CA VAL A 285 30.08 19.33 -31.92
C VAL A 285 30.83 18.00 -32.06
N ASP A 286 31.88 17.82 -31.26
CA ASP A 286 32.58 16.54 -31.15
C ASP A 286 32.00 15.68 -30.02
N LEU A 287 31.34 14.58 -30.38
CA LEU A 287 30.69 13.65 -29.45
C LEU A 287 31.59 12.49 -28.99
N ARG A 288 32.91 12.54 -29.20
CA ARG A 288 33.83 11.52 -28.67
C ARG A 288 33.65 11.34 -27.16
N ARG A 289 33.27 10.12 -26.73
CA ARG A 289 33.10 9.77 -25.32
C ARG A 289 34.45 9.86 -24.58
N ARG A 290 34.58 10.82 -23.66
CA ARG A 290 35.56 10.74 -22.56
C ARG A 290 34.94 9.89 -21.46
N GLY A 291 35.60 8.82 -21.03
CA GLY A 291 35.04 7.89 -20.04
C GLY A 291 34.65 8.60 -18.73
N THR A 292 33.45 8.36 -18.23
CA THR A 292 32.94 8.87 -16.95
C THR A 292 32.74 7.73 -15.95
N ARG A 293 33.12 7.96 -14.69
CA ARG A 293 32.86 7.05 -13.57
C ARG A 293 31.49 7.36 -12.97
N VAL A 294 30.59 6.38 -12.91
CA VAL A 294 29.26 6.53 -12.28
C VAL A 294 29.33 6.01 -10.84
N PRO A 295 28.91 6.80 -9.83
CA PRO A 295 28.79 6.30 -8.47
C PRO A 295 27.57 5.37 -8.35
N VAL A 296 27.74 4.26 -7.61
CA VAL A 296 26.70 3.24 -7.43
C VAL A 296 25.59 3.74 -6.51
N THR A 297 24.34 3.69 -6.98
CA THR A 297 23.14 4.01 -6.19
C THR A 297 22.80 2.83 -5.26
N LEU A 298 22.82 3.04 -3.95
CA LEU A 298 22.38 2.04 -2.96
C LEU A 298 20.86 1.88 -3.00
N ALA A 299 20.37 0.71 -3.40
CA ALA A 299 18.94 0.41 -3.45
C ALA A 299 18.31 0.38 -2.04
N ARG A 300 17.20 1.10 -1.84
CA ARG A 300 16.36 1.01 -0.64
C ARG A 300 15.64 -0.36 -0.61
N ARG A 301 15.75 -1.09 0.50
CA ARG A 301 14.97 -2.32 0.74
C ARG A 301 13.49 -1.99 0.92
N ALA A 302 12.62 -2.72 0.22
CA ALA A 302 11.17 -2.66 0.44
C ALA A 302 10.80 -3.28 1.81
N PRO A 303 9.81 -2.72 2.53
CA PRO A 303 9.36 -3.27 3.80
C PRO A 303 8.66 -4.63 3.58
N ARG A 304 9.05 -5.64 4.36
CA ARG A 304 8.38 -6.95 4.42
C ARG A 304 7.48 -7.00 5.66
N PRO A 305 6.19 -7.33 5.55
CA PRO A 305 5.34 -7.53 6.72
C PRO A 305 5.83 -8.74 7.52
N GLN A 306 5.87 -8.62 8.85
CA GLN A 306 6.22 -9.74 9.71
C GLN A 306 5.08 -10.78 9.74
N PRO A 307 5.38 -12.08 9.63
CA PRO A 307 4.37 -13.13 9.70
C PRO A 307 3.72 -13.17 11.10
N ARG A 308 2.40 -13.42 11.14
CA ARG A 308 1.68 -13.61 12.40
C ARG A 308 2.16 -14.89 13.08
N PRO A 309 2.47 -14.88 14.40
CA PRO A 309 2.88 -16.07 15.13
C PRO A 309 1.78 -17.15 15.12
N SER A 310 2.18 -18.42 15.04
CA SER A 310 1.25 -19.55 15.13
C SER A 310 0.64 -19.69 16.53
N ARG A 311 -0.52 -20.36 16.65
CA ARG A 311 -1.15 -20.63 17.96
C ARG A 311 -0.22 -21.37 18.93
N GLU A 312 0.60 -22.28 18.42
CA GLU A 312 1.59 -23.02 19.20
C GLU A 312 2.68 -22.10 19.78
N THR A 313 3.17 -21.14 18.98
CA THR A 313 4.15 -20.15 19.42
C THR A 313 3.57 -19.25 20.51
N LEU A 314 2.30 -18.86 20.37
CA LEU A 314 1.63 -18.07 21.41
C LEU A 314 1.44 -18.88 22.70
N ALA A 315 1.08 -20.16 22.60
CA ALA A 315 0.90 -21.02 23.75
C ALA A 315 2.20 -21.25 24.53
N SER A 316 3.33 -21.44 23.85
CA SER A 316 4.63 -21.62 24.49
C SER A 316 5.09 -20.38 25.25
N VAL A 317 4.92 -19.19 24.66
CA VAL A 317 5.24 -17.91 25.31
C VAL A 317 4.36 -17.68 26.55
N VAL A 318 3.07 -17.99 26.46
CA VAL A 318 2.14 -17.88 27.61
C VAL A 318 2.51 -18.86 28.73
N ALA A 319 2.93 -20.08 28.40
CA ALA A 319 3.37 -21.06 29.39
C ALA A 319 4.61 -20.60 30.16
N VAL A 320 5.59 -19.99 29.47
CA VAL A 320 6.78 -19.39 30.10
C VAL A 320 6.37 -18.24 31.02
N LEU A 321 5.53 -17.31 30.55
CA LEU A 321 5.09 -16.17 31.36
C LEU A 321 4.34 -16.60 32.62
N ARG A 322 3.45 -17.60 32.53
CA ARG A 322 2.74 -18.15 33.71
C ARG A 322 3.67 -18.84 34.70
N ARG A 323 4.74 -19.47 34.22
CA ARG A 323 5.74 -20.12 35.09
C ARG A 323 6.61 -19.11 35.82
N VAL A 324 6.90 -17.98 35.18
CA VAL A 324 7.58 -16.83 35.81
C VAL A 324 6.69 -16.15 36.84
N ASP A 325 5.39 -16.02 36.56
CA ASP A 325 4.40 -15.40 37.46
C ASP A 325 4.07 -16.29 38.68
N ALA A 326 4.14 -17.61 38.52
CA ALA A 326 3.92 -18.59 39.59
C ALA A 326 5.15 -18.83 40.49
N ALA A 327 6.34 -18.31 40.12
CA ALA A 327 7.51 -18.36 40.97
C ALA A 327 7.38 -17.27 42.04
N PRO A 328 7.44 -17.60 43.36
CA PRO A 328 7.34 -16.58 44.38
C PRO A 328 8.50 -15.60 44.23
N LEU A 329 8.18 -14.33 43.94
CA LEU A 329 9.09 -13.19 44.01
C LEU A 329 9.42 -12.91 45.49
N GLY A 330 10.08 -13.86 46.14
CA GLY A 330 10.70 -13.67 47.44
C GLY A 330 12.12 -13.18 47.24
N ASN A 331 12.37 -11.91 47.59
CA ASN A 331 13.71 -11.35 47.79
C ASN A 331 14.43 -12.00 48.98
N VAL A 332 14.50 -13.34 49.03
CA VAL A 332 15.31 -14.05 50.01
C VAL A 332 16.68 -14.23 49.39
N ARG A 333 17.59 -13.34 49.74
CA ARG A 333 19.01 -13.48 49.39
C ARG A 333 19.50 -14.77 50.05
N VAL A 334 19.70 -15.83 49.28
CA VAL A 334 20.27 -17.07 49.81
C VAL A 334 21.68 -16.76 50.32
N ASP A 335 22.00 -17.18 51.54
CA ASP A 335 23.34 -17.05 52.10
C ASP A 335 24.35 -17.73 51.14
N PRO A 336 25.44 -17.05 50.74
CA PRO A 336 26.44 -17.62 49.83
C PRO A 336 26.94 -19.01 50.26
N ALA A 337 27.05 -19.31 51.56
CA ALA A 337 27.45 -20.63 52.04
C ALA A 337 26.40 -21.71 51.75
N VAL A 338 25.12 -21.36 51.88
CA VAL A 338 23.99 -22.24 51.56
C VAL A 338 23.86 -22.42 50.05
N ALA A 339 24.02 -21.35 49.27
CA ALA A 339 24.03 -21.42 47.81
C ALA A 339 25.17 -22.32 47.30
N MET A 340 26.37 -22.19 47.86
CA MET A 340 27.51 -23.08 47.57
C MET A 340 27.18 -24.54 47.86
N ALA A 341 26.58 -24.84 49.01
CA ALA A 341 26.23 -26.20 49.40
C ALA A 341 25.18 -26.83 48.46
N LEU A 342 24.14 -26.08 48.11
CA LEU A 342 23.08 -26.53 47.20
C LEU A 342 23.62 -26.75 45.78
N LEU A 343 24.47 -25.84 45.28
CA LEU A 343 25.09 -25.97 43.97
C LEU A 343 26.11 -27.11 43.92
N ALA A 344 26.87 -27.33 44.99
CA ALA A 344 27.78 -28.46 45.09
C ALA A 344 27.02 -29.80 45.14
N GLN A 345 25.91 -29.87 45.86
CA GLN A 345 25.04 -31.04 45.89
C GLN A 345 24.43 -31.32 44.51
N ALA A 346 23.96 -30.29 43.81
CA ALA A 346 23.42 -30.42 42.46
C ALA A 346 24.49 -30.85 41.45
N ALA A 347 25.74 -30.37 41.60
CA ALA A 347 26.87 -30.78 40.76
C ALA A 347 27.22 -32.26 40.94
N VAL A 348 27.19 -32.77 42.18
CA VAL A 348 27.39 -34.21 42.46
C VAL A 348 26.24 -35.04 41.87
N GLY A 349 25.00 -34.54 41.95
CA GLY A 349 23.82 -35.23 41.44
C GLY A 349 23.58 -35.09 39.93
N GLY A 350 24.35 -34.25 39.23
CA GLY A 350 24.13 -33.93 37.82
C GLY A 350 22.74 -33.35 37.53
N LYS A 351 22.13 -32.65 38.49
CA LYS A 351 20.75 -32.14 38.40
C LYS A 351 20.71 -30.71 37.92
N ASP A 352 19.69 -30.40 37.10
CA ASP A 352 19.43 -29.03 36.67
C ASP A 352 18.87 -28.19 37.80
N VAL A 353 19.27 -26.92 37.83
CA VAL A 353 18.91 -25.98 38.89
C VAL A 353 18.46 -24.68 38.27
N LEU A 354 17.33 -24.15 38.75
CA LEU A 354 16.92 -22.78 38.50
C LEU A 354 17.68 -21.85 39.45
N MET A 355 18.57 -21.06 38.88
CA MET A 355 19.44 -20.13 39.58
C MET A 355 19.03 -18.69 39.28
N GLY A 356 18.74 -17.91 40.33
CA GLY A 356 18.68 -16.46 40.25
C GLY A 356 20.10 -15.87 40.32
N TYR A 357 20.44 -15.00 39.39
CA TYR A 357 21.78 -14.41 39.26
C TYR A 357 21.73 -12.94 38.89
N VAL A 358 22.50 -12.12 39.59
CA VAL A 358 22.68 -10.70 39.28
C VAL A 358 24.01 -10.49 38.57
N ASP A 359 23.98 -9.90 37.38
CA ASP A 359 25.20 -9.64 36.62
C ASP A 359 25.98 -8.40 37.12
N ALA A 360 27.11 -8.10 36.49
CA ALA A 360 27.94 -6.95 36.86
C ALA A 360 27.25 -5.59 36.66
N ALA A 361 26.20 -5.54 35.83
CA ALA A 361 25.41 -4.34 35.58
C ALA A 361 24.21 -4.22 36.54
N GLY A 362 24.06 -5.15 37.50
CA GLY A 362 22.98 -5.13 38.48
C GLY A 362 21.65 -5.69 37.95
N VAL A 363 21.65 -6.33 36.77
CA VAL A 363 20.42 -6.91 36.20
C VAL A 363 20.21 -8.31 36.78
N ALA A 364 19.09 -8.49 37.48
CA ALA A 364 18.67 -9.78 37.99
C ALA A 364 18.08 -10.63 36.86
N THR A 365 18.59 -11.86 36.72
CA THR A 365 18.15 -12.83 35.72
C THR A 365 17.93 -14.18 36.37
N GLN A 366 16.93 -14.93 35.91
CA GLN A 366 16.78 -16.34 36.29
C GLN A 366 17.26 -17.21 35.13
N ARG A 367 18.04 -18.25 35.43
CA ARG A 367 18.58 -19.18 34.43
C ARG A 367 18.48 -20.60 34.95
N VAL A 368 18.12 -21.52 34.07
CA VAL A 368 18.30 -22.96 34.33
C VAL A 368 19.73 -23.30 33.93
N VAL A 369 20.49 -23.90 34.84
CA VAL A 369 21.88 -24.29 34.62
C VAL A 369 22.11 -25.70 35.15
N THR A 370 23.02 -26.44 34.53
CA THR A 370 23.48 -27.76 35.00
C THR A 370 24.83 -27.57 35.70
N PRO A 371 24.89 -27.58 37.05
CA PRO A 371 26.14 -27.42 37.79
C PRO A 371 27.10 -28.58 37.49
N ILE A 372 28.37 -28.25 37.24
CA ILE A 372 29.42 -29.25 36.95
C ILE A 372 30.47 -29.29 38.05
N SER A 373 30.88 -28.11 38.54
CA SER A 373 31.75 -28.05 39.71
C SER A 373 31.65 -26.70 40.41
N VAL A 374 31.95 -26.68 41.70
CA VAL A 374 31.96 -25.45 42.51
C VAL A 374 33.28 -25.37 43.27
N HIS A 375 34.10 -24.37 42.94
CA HIS A 375 35.44 -24.19 43.53
C HIS A 375 35.73 -22.70 43.70
N GLY A 376 36.41 -22.33 44.80
CA GLY A 376 36.90 -20.96 45.01
C GLY A 376 35.83 -19.86 45.06
N GLY A 377 34.56 -20.20 45.31
CA GLY A 377 33.44 -19.25 45.26
C GLY A 377 32.87 -19.03 43.85
N HIS A 378 33.24 -19.88 42.90
CA HIS A 378 32.78 -19.87 41.51
C HIS A 378 32.08 -21.19 41.17
N LEU A 379 30.97 -21.09 40.43
CA LEU A 379 30.22 -22.21 39.86
C LEU A 379 30.59 -22.33 38.38
N MET A 380 31.06 -23.49 37.97
CA MET A 380 31.09 -23.88 36.56
C MET A 380 29.83 -24.66 36.24
N ALA A 381 29.02 -24.15 35.31
CA ALA A 381 27.77 -24.78 34.91
C ALA A 381 27.55 -24.67 33.40
N PHE A 382 26.83 -25.65 32.84
CA PHE A 382 26.34 -25.60 31.47
C PHE A 382 25.04 -24.80 31.42
N ASP A 383 24.93 -23.85 30.48
CA ASP A 383 23.73 -23.03 30.24
C ASP A 383 23.01 -23.53 28.97
N PRO A 384 21.91 -24.29 29.09
CA PRO A 384 21.20 -24.85 27.94
C PRO A 384 20.64 -23.79 26.99
N ALA A 385 20.32 -22.58 27.47
CA ALA A 385 19.78 -21.52 26.63
C ALA A 385 20.85 -20.92 25.69
N GLN A 386 22.14 -21.03 26.05
CA GLN A 386 23.26 -20.54 25.25
C GLN A 386 24.16 -21.66 24.70
N GLY A 387 23.93 -22.92 25.08
CA GLY A 387 24.67 -24.09 24.59
C GLY A 387 26.17 -24.08 24.94
N ARG A 388 26.57 -23.42 26.03
CA ARG A 388 27.99 -23.29 26.41
C ARG A 388 28.22 -23.36 27.92
N MET A 389 29.45 -23.73 28.29
CA MET A 389 29.95 -23.66 29.66
C MET A 389 30.13 -22.21 30.09
N ARG A 390 29.72 -21.89 31.31
CA ARG A 390 29.86 -20.56 31.90
C ARG A 390 30.28 -20.66 33.36
N GLU A 391 31.03 -19.64 33.76
CA GLU A 391 31.45 -19.41 35.12
C GLU A 391 30.54 -18.36 35.78
N PHE A 392 30.08 -18.64 36.99
CA PHE A 392 29.21 -17.77 37.77
C PHE A 392 29.82 -17.54 39.16
N ALA A 393 29.93 -16.28 39.58
CA ALA A 393 30.40 -15.97 40.93
C ALA A 393 29.28 -16.23 41.94
N VAL A 394 29.50 -17.12 42.91
CA VAL A 394 28.44 -17.62 43.79
C VAL A 394 27.90 -16.54 44.73
N HIS A 395 28.72 -15.54 45.08
CA HIS A 395 28.26 -14.37 45.85
C HIS A 395 27.21 -13.50 45.12
N ARG A 396 26.98 -13.73 43.82
CA ARG A 396 25.96 -13.05 43.00
C ARG A 396 24.73 -13.90 42.72
N VAL A 397 24.71 -15.12 43.27
CA VAL A 397 23.55 -16.00 43.20
C VAL A 397 22.54 -15.55 44.24
N THR A 398 21.34 -15.23 43.79
CA THR A 398 20.26 -14.72 44.65
C THR A 398 19.30 -15.83 45.07
N SER A 399 19.15 -16.89 44.28
CA SER A 399 18.32 -18.05 44.59
C SER A 399 18.82 -19.31 43.89
N VAL A 400 18.57 -20.47 44.51
CA VAL A 400 18.92 -21.79 43.99
C VAL A 400 17.73 -22.70 44.26
N LEU A 401 17.09 -23.21 43.21
CA LEU A 401 15.93 -24.09 43.29
C LEU A 401 16.17 -25.31 42.40
N SER A 402 15.86 -26.52 42.88
CA SER A 402 15.88 -27.73 42.07
C SER A 402 14.95 -27.54 40.86
N ALA A 403 15.43 -27.83 39.63
CA ALA A 403 14.59 -27.79 38.44
C ALA A 403 13.64 -29.00 38.37
N ASP A 404 13.98 -30.09 39.06
CA ASP A 404 13.10 -31.23 39.30
C ASP A 404 12.14 -30.89 40.45
N GLY A 405 10.88 -30.67 40.11
CA GLY A 405 9.80 -30.57 41.09
C GLY A 405 9.58 -31.91 41.78
N GLY A 406 9.52 -31.88 43.11
CA GLY A 406 8.67 -32.81 43.85
C GLY A 406 7.22 -32.41 43.70
#